data_AF-A0A8H7GD99-F1
#
_entry.id   AF-A0A8H7GD99-F1
#
_cell.length_a   1.000
_cell.length_b   1.000
_cell.length_c   1.000
_cell.angle_alpha   90.00
_cell.angle_beta   90.00
_cell.angle_gamma   90.00
#
_symmetry.space_group_name_H-M   'P 1'
#
loop_
_entity.id
_entity.type
_entity.pdbx_description
1 polymer ?
#
loop_
_entity_poly.entity_id
_entity_poly.type
_entity_poly.pdbx_seq_one_letter_code
_entity_poly.pdbx_strand_id
1 'polypeptide(L)'
;MNAPGDISDELRARLNKLFAKQPSSDTLVDSLLPSYGATSEERVQIRGMYERLQDCLGNSFIPDQFHEAQELLLQLKKATQQLKTIEEYEAQRPGWNLEAVSFRNMTNKHLNRMGIEVCPAIPESVFMDHLPELLKGDVEMPEWDFYHLDFAIQRLGYVNLQSEAGSRTLIDQLFYCIIDHSPVTDNLVFLLPELVLSESKDGSLPVYIENEQEKKVTLITGITDYGILVLPYEHGGLAHETIKAGRKIDNKLDLLSLPGGRFLVAEAKGVSNLREWLKQVAAQALAVSALVPRLPCIPFTLTNGTHWIFGVLDTSASKRVIRYSEQIHFSNGKPQRFMEALFLWVHTGGERLRDMLINCHTSTTA
;
A
#
# COMPACT_ATOMS: atom_id res chain seq x y z
N MET A 1 -14.19 27.06 34.37
CA MET A 1 -14.94 26.44 33.25
C MET A 1 -15.26 27.56 32.28
N ASN A 2 -14.46 27.71 31.22
CA ASN A 2 -14.69 28.71 30.19
C ASN A 2 -15.54 28.07 29.09
N ALA A 3 -16.59 28.78 28.67
CA ALA A 3 -17.61 28.29 27.74
C ALA A 3 -17.04 28.05 26.32
N PRO A 4 -17.63 27.14 25.52
CA PRO A 4 -17.19 26.81 24.15
C PRO A 4 -17.45 27.91 23.08
N GLY A 5 -17.71 29.16 23.49
CA GLY A 5 -18.30 30.20 22.64
C GLY A 5 -17.33 31.01 21.76
N ASP A 6 -16.06 31.16 22.13
CA ASP A 6 -15.19 32.15 21.47
C ASP A 6 -14.48 31.67 20.20
N ILE A 7 -14.28 30.36 20.02
CA ILE A 7 -13.57 29.82 18.83
C ILE A 7 -14.51 29.74 17.61
N SER A 8 -15.82 29.58 17.85
CA SER A 8 -16.86 29.54 16.81
C SER A 8 -16.94 30.86 16.04
N ASP A 9 -17.00 31.98 16.75
CA ASP A 9 -17.31 33.28 16.14
C ASP A 9 -16.09 33.89 15.43
N GLU A 10 -14.88 33.68 15.95
CA GLU A 10 -13.65 34.10 15.29
C GLU A 10 -13.37 33.29 14.02
N LEU A 11 -13.60 31.97 14.06
CA LEU A 11 -13.46 31.11 12.88
C LEU A 11 -14.56 31.40 11.85
N ARG A 12 -15.81 31.62 12.29
CA ARG A 12 -16.93 32.04 11.44
C ARG A 12 -16.69 33.41 10.81
N ALA A 13 -16.10 34.35 11.54
CA ALA A 13 -15.68 35.64 10.99
C ALA A 13 -14.53 35.50 9.98
N ARG A 14 -13.56 34.60 10.22
CA ARG A 14 -12.48 34.29 9.27
C ARG A 14 -13.01 33.62 7.99
N LEU A 15 -13.94 32.67 8.12
CA LEU A 15 -14.59 31.99 7.00
C LEU A 15 -15.46 32.99 6.21
N ASN A 16 -16.32 33.75 6.88
CA ASN A 16 -17.11 34.80 6.24
C ASN A 16 -16.24 35.86 5.55
N LYS A 17 -15.05 36.18 6.07
CA LYS A 17 -14.11 37.12 5.45
C LYS A 17 -13.36 36.51 4.24
N LEU A 18 -13.14 35.20 4.24
CA LEU A 18 -12.65 34.43 3.09
C LEU A 18 -13.69 34.39 1.97
N PHE A 19 -14.98 34.23 2.30
CA PHE A 19 -16.08 34.09 1.34
C PHE A 19 -16.75 35.42 0.91
N ALA A 20 -16.74 36.48 1.74
CA ALA A 20 -17.37 37.77 1.43
C ALA A 20 -16.63 38.59 0.36
N LYS A 21 -15.47 38.12 -0.11
CA LYS A 21 -14.67 38.79 -1.15
C LYS A 21 -14.52 37.99 -2.44
N GLN A 22 -15.23 36.87 -2.59
CA GLN A 22 -14.98 35.94 -3.68
C GLN A 22 -16.11 35.94 -4.73
N PRO A 23 -15.76 35.79 -6.03
CA PRO A 23 -16.74 35.83 -7.11
C PRO A 23 -17.56 34.52 -7.12
N SER A 24 -18.56 34.36 -8.01
CA SER A 24 -19.44 33.18 -8.05
C SER A 24 -18.64 31.86 -8.00
N SER A 25 -19.25 30.78 -7.50
CA SER A 25 -18.61 29.46 -7.32
C SER A 25 -17.81 28.99 -8.53
N ASP A 26 -18.29 29.27 -9.75
CA ASP A 26 -17.59 29.00 -11.00
C ASP A 26 -16.27 29.77 -11.11
N THR A 27 -16.27 31.08 -10.86
CA THR A 27 -15.08 31.93 -10.93
C THR A 27 -14.01 31.59 -9.90
N LEU A 28 -14.39 31.10 -8.71
CA LEU A 28 -13.41 30.72 -7.71
C LEU A 28 -12.78 29.37 -8.02
N VAL A 29 -13.58 28.38 -8.39
CA VAL A 29 -13.12 27.08 -8.85
C VAL A 29 -12.25 27.26 -10.09
N ASP A 30 -12.60 28.15 -11.02
CA ASP A 30 -11.79 28.45 -12.21
C ASP A 30 -10.56 29.34 -11.91
N SER A 31 -10.54 30.09 -10.80
CA SER A 31 -9.36 30.86 -10.33
C SER A 31 -8.41 30.05 -9.43
N LEU A 32 -8.93 29.00 -8.77
CA LEU A 32 -8.18 28.06 -7.92
C LEU A 32 -7.77 26.79 -8.68
N LEU A 33 -8.31 26.57 -9.88
CA LEU A 33 -7.89 25.53 -10.82
C LEU A 33 -7.24 26.20 -12.03
N PRO A 34 -5.91 26.47 -11.98
CA PRO A 34 -5.17 26.80 -13.17
C PRO A 34 -5.36 25.75 -14.28
N SER A 35 -5.10 26.19 -15.50
CA SER A 35 -5.63 25.63 -16.73
C SER A 35 -4.98 24.31 -17.18
N TYR A 36 -4.20 23.64 -16.34
CA TYR A 36 -3.39 22.50 -16.76
C TYR A 36 -3.27 21.44 -15.63
N GLY A 37 -3.21 20.16 -16.01
CA GLY A 37 -2.83 19.06 -15.11
C GLY A 37 -3.96 18.33 -14.37
N ALA A 38 -4.93 19.02 -13.75
CA ALA A 38 -6.00 18.33 -13.00
C ALA A 38 -6.96 17.56 -13.94
N THR A 39 -7.15 16.26 -13.69
CA THR A 39 -8.13 15.45 -14.42
C THR A 39 -9.54 16.04 -14.26
N SER A 40 -10.42 15.83 -15.24
CA SER A 40 -11.81 16.31 -15.14
C SER A 40 -12.52 15.82 -13.86
N GLU A 41 -12.15 14.65 -13.36
CA GLU A 41 -12.70 14.05 -12.14
C GLU A 41 -12.21 14.76 -10.86
N GLU A 42 -10.93 15.10 -10.75
CA GLU A 42 -10.40 15.83 -9.58
C GLU A 42 -10.99 17.25 -9.49
N ARG A 43 -11.21 17.91 -10.65
CA ARG A 43 -11.90 19.21 -10.71
C ARG A 43 -13.34 19.11 -10.22
N VAL A 44 -14.05 18.04 -10.60
CA VAL A 44 -15.41 17.76 -10.14
C VAL A 44 -15.44 17.46 -8.65
N GLN A 45 -14.45 16.73 -8.11
CA GLN A 45 -14.36 16.42 -6.69
C GLN A 45 -14.09 17.68 -5.85
N ILE A 46 -13.14 18.53 -6.26
CA ILE A 46 -12.84 19.81 -5.59
C ILE A 46 -14.05 20.74 -5.62
N ARG A 47 -14.74 20.80 -6.77
CA ARG A 47 -15.99 21.55 -6.90
C ARG A 47 -17.06 21.02 -5.94
N GLY A 48 -17.26 19.71 -5.87
CA GLY A 48 -18.22 19.09 -4.96
C GLY A 48 -17.89 19.30 -3.47
N MET A 49 -16.60 19.27 -3.08
CA MET A 49 -16.17 19.61 -1.72
C MET A 49 -16.45 21.08 -1.39
N TYR A 50 -16.24 21.98 -2.35
CA TYR A 50 -16.52 23.40 -2.20
C TYR A 50 -18.02 23.69 -2.08
N GLU A 51 -18.85 23.08 -2.93
CA GLU A 51 -20.32 23.19 -2.86
C GLU A 51 -20.86 22.68 -1.52
N ARG A 52 -20.40 21.51 -1.05
CA ARG A 52 -20.76 20.99 0.27
C ARG A 52 -20.33 21.91 1.41
N LEU A 53 -19.13 22.49 1.30
CA LEU A 53 -18.67 23.47 2.28
C LEU A 53 -19.55 24.72 2.29
N GLN A 54 -20.01 25.19 1.12
CA GLN A 54 -20.98 26.29 1.03
C GLN A 54 -22.32 25.93 1.66
N ASP A 55 -22.80 24.70 1.46
CA ASP A 55 -24.04 24.19 2.08
C ASP A 55 -23.93 24.13 3.61
N CYS A 56 -22.81 23.61 4.15
CA CYS A 56 -22.54 23.60 5.60
C CYS A 56 -22.46 25.02 6.19
N LEU A 57 -22.06 26.01 5.40
CA LEU A 57 -21.91 27.41 5.82
C LEU A 57 -23.17 28.26 5.56
N GLY A 58 -24.22 27.67 4.97
CA GLY A 58 -25.49 28.32 4.65
C GLY A 58 -26.30 28.80 5.86
N ASN A 59 -27.46 29.42 5.59
CA ASN A 59 -28.23 30.28 6.51
C ASN A 59 -28.77 29.62 7.81
N SER A 60 -28.45 28.37 8.11
CA SER A 60 -28.87 27.69 9.35
C SER A 60 -27.73 26.82 9.85
N PHE A 61 -26.76 27.45 10.50
CA PHE A 61 -25.58 26.80 11.04
C PHE A 61 -25.96 25.83 12.18
N ILE A 62 -25.89 24.53 11.92
CA ILE A 62 -26.12 23.48 12.93
C ILE A 62 -24.75 23.09 13.53
N PRO A 63 -24.60 22.93 14.85
CA PRO A 63 -23.33 22.54 15.47
C PRO A 63 -22.67 21.29 14.86
N ASP A 64 -23.45 20.31 14.40
CA ASP A 64 -22.93 19.11 13.74
C ASP A 64 -22.29 19.40 12.36
N GLN A 65 -22.73 20.47 11.69
CA GLN A 65 -22.14 20.94 10.43
C GLN A 65 -20.83 21.70 10.64
N PHE A 66 -20.50 22.12 11.87
CA PHE A 66 -19.23 22.79 12.18
C PHE A 66 -18.05 21.82 12.00
N HIS A 67 -18.19 20.58 12.47
CA HIS A 67 -17.14 19.58 12.34
C HIS A 67 -16.93 19.19 10.87
N GLU A 68 -18.04 18.94 10.15
CA GLU A 68 -18.01 18.66 8.72
C GLU A 68 -17.37 19.82 7.92
N ALA A 69 -17.72 21.07 8.22
CA ALA A 69 -17.13 22.24 7.56
C ALA A 69 -15.62 22.37 7.84
N GLN A 70 -15.17 22.07 9.06
CA GLN A 70 -13.74 22.07 9.37
C GLN A 70 -12.98 20.98 8.62
N GLU A 71 -13.54 19.77 8.54
CA GLU A 71 -12.95 18.66 7.79
C GLU A 71 -12.88 18.97 6.30
N LEU A 72 -13.98 19.45 5.70
CA LEU A 72 -14.04 19.85 4.30
C LEU A 72 -13.05 20.97 3.98
N LEU A 73 -12.91 21.98 4.85
CA LEU A 73 -11.93 23.05 4.66
C LEU A 73 -10.49 22.55 4.73
N LEU A 74 -10.20 21.59 5.62
CA LEU A 74 -8.89 20.97 5.71
C LEU A 74 -8.60 20.14 4.45
N GLN A 75 -9.56 19.35 3.98
CA GLN A 75 -9.46 18.58 2.74
C GLN A 75 -9.24 19.49 1.52
N LEU A 76 -10.01 20.58 1.42
CA LEU A 76 -9.89 21.55 0.33
C LEU A 76 -8.50 22.21 0.32
N LYS A 77 -8.00 22.66 1.48
CA LYS A 77 -6.64 23.21 1.59
C LYS A 77 -5.57 22.22 1.14
N LYS A 78 -5.69 20.95 1.54
CA LYS A 78 -4.77 19.89 1.12
C LYS A 78 -4.82 19.67 -0.39
N ALA A 79 -6.02 19.58 -0.96
CA ALA A 79 -6.21 19.40 -2.40
C ALA A 79 -5.64 20.57 -3.22
N THR A 80 -5.90 21.82 -2.80
CA THR A 80 -5.33 23.01 -3.46
C THR A 80 -3.81 23.04 -3.38
N GLN A 81 -3.22 22.72 -2.22
CA GLN A 81 -1.78 22.66 -2.07
C GLN A 81 -1.15 21.57 -2.95
N GLN A 82 -1.81 20.42 -3.06
CA GLN A 82 -1.38 19.33 -3.94
C GLN A 82 -1.38 19.75 -5.41
N LEU A 83 -2.46 20.39 -5.88
CA LEU A 83 -2.53 20.92 -7.24
C LEU A 83 -1.40 21.90 -7.53
N LYS A 84 -1.15 22.84 -6.61
CA LYS A 84 -0.03 23.78 -6.73
C LYS A 84 1.32 23.06 -6.85
N THR A 85 1.51 22.00 -6.09
CA THR A 85 2.75 21.19 -6.11
C THR A 85 2.91 20.47 -7.46
N ILE A 86 1.81 19.94 -7.99
CA ILE A 86 1.77 19.33 -9.33
C ILE A 86 2.13 20.36 -10.41
N GLU A 87 1.55 21.55 -10.36
CA GLU A 87 1.83 22.62 -11.31
C GLU A 87 3.28 23.09 -11.23
N GLU A 88 3.82 23.27 -10.02
CA GLU A 88 5.22 23.62 -9.81
C GLU A 88 6.15 22.56 -10.40
N TYR A 89 5.79 21.28 -10.31
CA TYR A 89 6.54 20.18 -10.89
C TYR A 89 6.43 20.14 -12.42
N GLU A 90 5.24 20.34 -12.99
CA GLU A 90 5.04 20.43 -14.45
C GLU A 90 5.81 21.61 -15.05
N ALA A 91 5.79 22.76 -14.38
CA ALA A 91 6.52 23.96 -14.80
C ALA A 91 8.04 23.74 -14.84
N GLN A 92 8.57 22.91 -13.94
CA GLN A 92 9.98 22.51 -13.94
C GLN A 92 10.34 21.54 -15.09
N ARG A 93 9.34 20.94 -15.75
CA ARG A 93 9.53 19.88 -16.75
C ARG A 93 8.70 20.13 -18.01
N PRO A 94 9.00 21.21 -18.75
CA PRO A 94 8.26 21.54 -19.96
C PRO A 94 8.32 20.38 -20.97
N GLY A 95 7.13 19.98 -21.44
CA GLY A 95 6.97 18.91 -22.42
C GLY A 95 6.95 17.49 -21.85
N TRP A 96 6.97 17.33 -20.52
CA TRP A 96 6.68 16.05 -19.89
C TRP A 96 5.18 15.85 -19.68
N ASN A 97 4.71 14.61 -19.80
CA ASN A 97 3.31 14.23 -19.54
C ASN A 97 3.18 13.68 -18.12
N LEU A 98 2.34 14.28 -17.29
CA LEU A 98 2.03 13.81 -15.94
C LEU A 98 0.72 13.01 -15.94
N GLU A 99 0.73 11.83 -15.32
CA GLU A 99 -0.46 10.97 -15.18
C GLU A 99 -0.56 10.47 -13.75
N ALA A 100 -1.71 10.64 -13.10
CA ALA A 100 -1.99 10.05 -11.79
C ALA A 100 -2.77 8.73 -11.94
N VAL A 101 -2.33 7.69 -11.24
CA VAL A 101 -2.92 6.35 -11.31
C VAL A 101 -2.99 5.75 -9.91
N SER A 102 -4.19 5.36 -9.47
CA SER A 102 -4.32 4.60 -8.22
C SER A 102 -3.85 3.16 -8.40
N PHE A 103 -3.37 2.51 -7.33
CA PHE A 103 -2.93 1.11 -7.38
C PHE A 103 -4.02 0.20 -7.96
N ARG A 104 -5.29 0.42 -7.56
CA ARG A 104 -6.45 -0.35 -8.04
C ARG A 104 -6.69 -0.19 -9.54
N ASN A 105 -6.40 0.98 -10.10
CA ASN A 105 -6.63 1.29 -11.52
C ASN A 105 -5.37 1.03 -12.39
N MET A 106 -4.38 0.30 -11.85
CA MET A 106 -3.15 -0.01 -12.57
C MET A 106 -3.42 -0.96 -13.74
N THR A 107 -2.82 -0.66 -14.90
CA THR A 107 -2.94 -1.46 -16.13
C THR A 107 -1.57 -1.96 -16.58
N ASN A 108 -1.53 -2.96 -17.47
CA ASN A 108 -0.26 -3.41 -18.06
C ASN A 108 0.46 -2.29 -18.82
N LYS A 109 -0.31 -1.39 -19.44
CA LYS A 109 0.24 -0.21 -20.13
C LYS A 109 0.99 0.69 -19.15
N HIS A 110 0.43 0.90 -17.96
CA HIS A 110 1.09 1.69 -16.91
C HIS A 110 2.36 1.00 -16.41
N LEU A 111 2.32 -0.31 -16.12
CA LEU A 111 3.51 -1.07 -15.70
C LEU A 111 4.64 -1.01 -16.73
N ASN A 112 4.33 -1.27 -18.00
CA ASN A 112 5.31 -1.23 -19.07
C ASN A 112 5.97 0.15 -19.19
N ARG A 113 5.17 1.22 -19.08
CA ARG A 113 5.69 2.61 -19.05
C ARG A 113 6.60 2.87 -17.85
N MET A 114 6.32 2.26 -16.71
CA MET A 114 7.18 2.34 -15.52
C MET A 114 8.41 1.42 -15.59
N GLY A 115 8.66 0.79 -16.74
CA GLY A 115 9.80 -0.10 -16.97
C GLY A 115 9.71 -1.42 -16.22
N ILE A 116 8.49 -1.86 -15.88
CA ILE A 116 8.24 -3.14 -15.22
C ILE A 116 7.98 -4.22 -16.28
N GLU A 117 8.80 -5.25 -16.25
CA GLU A 117 8.60 -6.49 -16.99
C GLU A 117 7.94 -7.53 -16.08
N VAL A 118 6.99 -8.30 -16.61
CA VAL A 118 6.32 -9.37 -15.85
C VAL A 118 6.71 -10.71 -16.47
N CYS A 119 7.46 -11.53 -15.73
CA CYS A 119 7.84 -12.86 -16.17
C CYS A 119 6.63 -13.80 -16.24
N PRO A 120 6.74 -14.93 -16.96
CA PRO A 120 5.79 -16.04 -16.82
C PRO A 120 5.64 -16.48 -15.36
N ALA A 121 4.49 -17.06 -15.02
CA ALA A 121 4.30 -17.62 -13.69
C ALA A 121 5.11 -18.91 -13.53
N ILE A 122 5.63 -19.16 -12.34
CA ILE A 122 6.32 -20.41 -12.00
C ILE A 122 5.26 -21.45 -11.60
N PRO A 123 5.25 -22.65 -12.19
CA PRO A 123 4.30 -23.70 -11.81
C PRO A 123 4.31 -23.98 -10.31
N GLU A 124 3.11 -24.21 -9.74
CA GLU A 124 2.95 -24.49 -8.31
C GLU A 124 3.87 -25.61 -7.82
N SER A 125 3.96 -26.73 -8.56
CA SER A 125 4.81 -27.86 -8.20
C SER A 125 6.27 -27.46 -8.07
N VAL A 126 6.79 -26.72 -9.05
CA VAL A 126 8.18 -26.26 -9.07
C VAL A 126 8.45 -25.32 -7.90
N PHE A 127 7.54 -24.38 -7.64
CA PHE A 127 7.65 -23.46 -6.50
C PHE A 127 7.70 -24.23 -5.16
N MET A 128 6.79 -25.18 -4.97
CA MET A 128 6.69 -25.97 -3.73
C MET A 128 7.90 -26.90 -3.53
N ASP A 129 8.49 -27.40 -4.61
CA ASP A 129 9.66 -28.29 -4.56
C ASP A 129 10.97 -27.56 -4.21
N HIS A 130 11.07 -26.26 -4.53
CA HIS A 130 12.25 -25.43 -4.20
C HIS A 130 12.13 -24.74 -2.84
N LEU A 131 10.93 -24.67 -2.25
CA LEU A 131 10.72 -24.06 -0.94
C LEU A 131 11.64 -24.64 0.17
N PRO A 132 11.88 -25.97 0.25
CA PRO A 132 12.81 -26.52 1.22
C PRO A 132 14.27 -26.07 1.04
N GLU A 133 14.65 -25.55 -0.12
CA GLU A 133 16.00 -25.02 -0.33
C GLU A 133 16.21 -23.68 0.39
N LEU A 134 15.14 -22.90 0.57
CA LEU A 134 15.17 -21.69 1.41
C LEU A 134 15.40 -22.00 2.90
N LEU A 135 15.08 -23.22 3.34
CA LEU A 135 15.28 -23.68 4.72
C LEU A 135 16.74 -24.01 5.05
N LYS A 136 17.59 -24.22 4.05
CA LYS A 136 18.99 -24.61 4.28
C LYS A 136 19.80 -23.40 4.74
N GLY A 137 19.86 -23.19 6.06
CA GLY A 137 21.01 -22.54 6.71
C GLY A 137 20.75 -21.32 7.61
N ASP A 138 19.55 -20.72 7.63
CA ASP A 138 19.41 -19.42 8.33
C ASP A 138 18.05 -19.13 9.00
N VAL A 139 17.04 -19.98 8.82
CA VAL A 139 15.72 -19.78 9.44
C VAL A 139 15.29 -21.10 10.05
N GLU A 140 15.36 -21.20 11.38
CA GLU A 140 14.79 -22.32 12.11
C GLU A 140 13.27 -22.23 12.05
N MET A 141 12.64 -23.27 11.49
CA MET A 141 11.18 -23.35 11.47
C MET A 141 10.69 -23.65 12.88
N PRO A 142 9.74 -22.87 13.43
CA PRO A 142 9.08 -23.22 14.67
C PRO A 142 8.34 -24.56 14.53
N GLU A 143 8.28 -25.31 15.64
CA GLU A 143 7.29 -26.37 15.78
C GLU A 143 5.92 -25.72 15.92
N TRP A 144 5.13 -25.79 14.83
CA TRP A 144 3.79 -25.24 14.82
C TRP A 144 2.81 -26.19 15.50
N ASP A 145 2.09 -25.69 16.51
CA ASP A 145 0.85 -26.33 16.92
C ASP A 145 -0.26 -25.97 15.92
N PHE A 146 -0.41 -26.83 14.91
CA PHE A 146 -1.43 -26.68 13.89
C PHE A 146 -2.85 -26.79 14.42
N TYR A 147 -3.09 -27.18 15.69
CA TYR A 147 -4.43 -27.26 16.24
C TYR A 147 -5.19 -25.92 16.11
N HIS A 148 -4.54 -24.81 16.43
CA HIS A 148 -5.15 -23.48 16.34
C HIS A 148 -5.41 -23.04 14.89
N LEU A 149 -4.48 -23.39 13.98
CA LEU A 149 -4.62 -23.08 12.56
C LEU A 149 -5.69 -23.95 11.91
N ASP A 150 -5.70 -25.25 12.17
CA ASP A 150 -6.70 -26.19 11.69
C ASP A 150 -8.08 -25.81 12.22
N PHE A 151 -8.17 -25.38 13.48
CA PHE A 151 -9.41 -24.84 14.04
C PHE A 151 -9.85 -23.53 13.37
N ALA A 152 -8.92 -22.62 13.08
CA ALA A 152 -9.19 -21.39 12.34
C ALA A 152 -9.66 -21.70 10.91
N ILE A 153 -8.99 -22.64 10.23
CA ILE A 153 -9.33 -23.12 8.89
C ILE A 153 -10.70 -23.82 8.87
N GLN A 154 -11.00 -24.66 9.86
CA GLN A 154 -12.32 -25.30 10.00
C GLN A 154 -13.42 -24.27 10.22
N ARG A 155 -13.15 -23.19 10.98
CA ARG A 155 -14.08 -22.08 11.17
C ARG A 155 -14.36 -21.29 9.89
N LEU A 156 -13.50 -21.36 8.88
CA LEU A 156 -13.73 -20.74 7.57
C LEU A 156 -14.95 -21.30 6.84
N GLY A 157 -15.36 -22.53 7.15
CA GLY A 157 -16.62 -23.08 6.65
C GLY A 157 -17.86 -22.26 7.05
N TYR A 158 -17.71 -21.36 8.02
CA TYR A 158 -18.77 -20.46 8.50
C TYR A 158 -18.54 -18.98 8.14
N VAL A 159 -17.43 -18.64 7.45
CA VAL A 159 -17.11 -17.27 7.04
C VAL A 159 -17.43 -17.10 5.56
N ASN A 160 -18.06 -15.97 5.19
CA ASN A 160 -18.30 -15.65 3.79
C ASN A 160 -17.01 -15.19 3.09
N LEU A 161 -16.23 -16.14 2.58
CA LEU A 161 -14.98 -15.90 1.85
C LEU A 161 -15.19 -15.25 0.46
N GLN A 162 -16.44 -15.13 -0.01
CA GLN A 162 -16.74 -14.37 -1.25
C GLN A 162 -16.71 -12.86 -1.01
N SER A 163 -16.64 -12.41 0.25
CA SER A 163 -16.42 -11.02 0.61
C SER A 163 -14.96 -10.77 0.92
N GLU A 164 -14.48 -9.57 0.60
CA GLU A 164 -13.12 -9.14 0.95
C GLU A 164 -12.90 -9.16 2.47
N ALA A 165 -13.87 -8.67 3.26
CA ALA A 165 -13.81 -8.71 4.72
C ALA A 165 -13.68 -10.15 5.28
N GLY A 166 -14.39 -11.10 4.69
CA GLY A 166 -14.28 -12.51 5.06
C GLY A 166 -12.91 -13.10 4.72
N SER A 167 -12.38 -12.78 3.53
CA SER A 167 -11.02 -13.17 3.12
C SER A 167 -9.96 -12.60 4.07
N ARG A 168 -10.10 -11.32 4.45
CA ARG A 168 -9.20 -10.62 5.37
C ARG A 168 -9.21 -11.21 6.77
N THR A 169 -10.37 -11.66 7.26
CA THR A 169 -10.46 -12.36 8.55
C THR A 169 -9.56 -13.61 8.60
N LEU A 170 -9.50 -14.39 7.52
CA LEU A 170 -8.61 -15.54 7.42
C LEU A 170 -7.14 -15.10 7.36
N ILE A 171 -6.83 -14.13 6.50
CA ILE A 171 -5.47 -13.63 6.30
C ILE A 171 -4.91 -13.07 7.63
N ASP A 172 -5.72 -12.34 8.40
CA ASP A 172 -5.36 -11.83 9.72
C ASP A 172 -4.94 -12.96 10.65
N GLN A 173 -5.72 -14.05 10.74
CA GLN A 173 -5.38 -15.20 11.58
C GLN A 173 -4.05 -15.84 11.18
N LEU A 174 -3.80 -15.98 9.87
CA LEU A 174 -2.55 -16.52 9.36
C LEU A 174 -1.35 -15.65 9.74
N PHE A 175 -1.47 -14.33 9.60
CA PHE A 175 -0.41 -13.42 9.99
C PHE A 175 -0.20 -13.36 11.51
N TYR A 176 -1.25 -13.45 12.32
CA TYR A 176 -1.09 -13.56 13.77
C TYR A 176 -0.33 -14.82 14.16
N CYS A 177 -0.61 -15.97 13.53
CA CYS A 177 0.18 -17.17 13.77
C CYS A 177 1.67 -16.93 13.47
N ILE A 178 2.01 -16.25 12.38
CA ILE A 178 3.42 -15.93 12.06
C ILE A 178 4.05 -15.02 13.12
N ILE A 179 3.34 -13.97 13.52
CA ILE A 179 3.83 -13.00 14.51
C ILE A 179 4.12 -13.70 15.84
N ASP A 180 3.22 -14.58 16.28
CA ASP A 180 3.37 -15.31 17.55
C ASP A 180 4.57 -16.25 17.55
N HIS A 181 4.98 -16.75 16.37
CA HIS A 181 6.14 -17.64 16.23
C HIS A 181 7.41 -16.94 15.73
N SER A 182 7.33 -15.64 15.43
CA SER A 182 8.47 -14.79 15.01
C SER A 182 9.65 -14.78 15.99
N PRO A 183 9.46 -14.83 17.34
CA PRO A 183 10.57 -14.84 18.30
C PRO A 183 11.57 -15.99 18.09
N VAL A 184 11.17 -17.07 17.42
CA VAL A 184 12.04 -18.21 17.10
C VAL A 184 13.15 -17.83 16.10
N THR A 185 13.02 -16.71 15.40
CA THR A 185 13.97 -16.28 14.35
C THR A 185 14.81 -15.06 14.73
N ASP A 186 14.80 -14.64 16.00
CA ASP A 186 15.39 -13.37 16.44
C ASP A 186 14.90 -12.16 15.61
N ASN A 187 13.67 -12.23 15.09
CA ASN A 187 13.02 -11.14 14.39
C ASN A 187 11.73 -10.75 15.10
N LEU A 188 11.33 -9.50 14.87
CA LEU A 188 10.03 -8.95 15.22
C LEU A 188 9.27 -8.65 13.95
N VAL A 189 8.07 -9.19 13.86
CA VAL A 189 7.15 -8.97 12.75
C VAL A 189 6.05 -8.02 13.22
N PHE A 190 5.86 -6.94 12.47
CA PHE A 190 4.80 -5.96 12.68
C PHE A 190 3.86 -5.96 11.48
N LEU A 191 2.57 -6.21 11.74
CA LEU A 191 1.52 -6.09 10.76
C LEU A 191 0.97 -4.66 10.76
N LEU A 192 0.96 -4.04 9.59
CA LEU A 192 0.47 -2.68 9.34
C LEU A 192 -0.75 -2.76 8.41
N PRO A 193 -1.97 -2.93 8.95
CA PRO A 193 -3.17 -2.96 8.13
C PRO A 193 -3.46 -1.59 7.53
N GLU A 194 -4.07 -1.57 6.33
CA GLU A 194 -4.49 -0.34 5.63
C GLU A 194 -3.35 0.69 5.51
N LEU A 195 -2.17 0.22 5.15
CA LEU A 195 -1.01 1.10 5.07
C LEU A 195 -1.11 1.97 3.82
N VAL A 196 -1.22 3.28 4.04
CA VAL A 196 -1.10 4.25 2.97
C VAL A 196 0.35 4.32 2.51
N LEU A 197 0.64 3.68 1.38
CA LEU A 197 2.00 3.66 0.81
C LEU A 197 2.28 4.95 0.05
N SER A 198 1.31 5.47 -0.69
CA SER A 198 1.52 6.66 -1.50
C SER A 198 0.28 7.55 -1.50
N GLU A 199 0.40 8.69 -0.85
CA GLU A 199 -0.56 9.77 -0.88
C GLU A 199 0.18 11.11 -0.83
N SER A 200 -0.46 12.18 -1.31
CA SER A 200 0.06 13.54 -1.13
C SER A 200 -0.10 13.94 0.34
N LYS A 201 1.02 13.99 1.09
CA LYS A 201 1.05 14.52 2.47
C LYS A 201 1.63 15.92 2.48
N ASP A 202 0.94 16.85 3.13
CA ASP A 202 1.45 18.20 3.44
C ASP A 202 2.04 18.97 2.23
N GLY A 203 1.46 18.77 1.04
CA GLY A 203 1.95 19.42 -0.19
C GLY A 203 3.16 18.76 -0.82
N SER A 204 3.44 17.49 -0.51
CA SER A 204 4.37 16.66 -1.28
C SER A 204 3.65 15.93 -2.41
N LEU A 205 4.38 15.64 -3.50
CA LEU A 205 3.86 14.74 -4.52
C LEU A 205 3.75 13.32 -3.94
N PRO A 206 2.72 12.56 -4.36
CA PRO A 206 2.74 11.11 -4.18
C PRO A 206 4.00 10.50 -4.79
N VAL A 207 4.27 9.24 -4.46
CA VAL A 207 5.32 8.47 -5.14
C VAL A 207 5.14 8.60 -6.64
N TYR A 208 6.22 8.95 -7.33
CA TYR A 208 6.23 9.15 -8.76
C TYR A 208 7.33 8.34 -9.42
N ILE A 209 7.05 7.87 -10.63
CA ILE A 209 7.97 7.09 -11.43
C ILE A 209 8.17 7.80 -12.75
N GLU A 210 9.42 8.05 -13.08
CA GLU A 210 9.81 8.74 -14.30
C GLU A 210 10.18 7.75 -15.39
N ASN A 211 9.69 8.02 -16.60
CA ASN A 211 10.14 7.40 -17.83
C ASN A 211 10.75 8.51 -18.69
N GLU A 212 12.07 8.62 -18.66
CA GLU A 212 12.82 9.60 -19.41
C GLU A 212 12.66 9.43 -20.94
N GLN A 213 12.52 8.19 -21.41
CA GLN A 213 12.40 7.87 -22.84
C GLN A 213 11.09 8.41 -23.43
N GLU A 214 9.98 8.26 -22.70
CA GLU A 214 8.67 8.78 -23.10
C GLU A 214 8.39 10.21 -22.59
N LYS A 215 9.34 10.81 -21.83
CA LYS A 215 9.13 12.07 -21.09
C LYS A 215 7.83 12.04 -20.30
N LYS A 216 7.63 10.99 -19.52
CA LYS A 216 6.39 10.75 -18.78
C LYS A 216 6.67 10.56 -17.30
N VAL A 217 5.83 11.14 -16.46
CA VAL A 217 5.81 10.92 -15.01
C VAL A 217 4.49 10.28 -14.64
N THR A 218 4.56 9.16 -13.93
CA THR A 218 3.37 8.51 -13.37
C THR A 218 3.37 8.67 -11.86
N LEU A 219 2.42 9.45 -11.33
CA LEU A 219 2.13 9.53 -9.90
C LEU A 219 1.30 8.30 -9.53
N ILE A 220 1.79 7.47 -8.62
CA ILE A 220 1.05 6.31 -8.13
C ILE A 220 0.49 6.59 -6.75
N THR A 221 -0.78 6.26 -6.51
CA THR A 221 -1.46 6.54 -5.23
C THR A 221 -2.20 5.32 -4.70
N GLY A 222 -2.36 5.23 -3.38
CA GLY A 222 -3.28 4.29 -2.76
C GLY A 222 -2.75 3.64 -1.49
N ILE A 223 -3.49 2.61 -1.10
CA ILE A 223 -3.37 1.87 0.14
C ILE A 223 -3.05 0.41 -0.21
N THR A 224 -2.32 -0.27 0.67
CA THR A 224 -2.22 -1.73 0.66
C THR A 224 -2.98 -2.30 1.85
N ASP A 225 -3.62 -3.45 1.66
CA ASP A 225 -4.35 -4.10 2.74
C ASP A 225 -3.44 -4.41 3.94
N TYR A 226 -2.20 -4.84 3.66
CA TYR A 226 -1.22 -5.20 4.67
C TYR A 226 0.21 -4.81 4.25
N GLY A 227 0.87 -4.02 5.09
CA GLY A 227 2.32 -3.91 5.12
C GLY A 227 2.89 -4.80 6.22
N ILE A 228 3.89 -5.62 5.92
CA ILE A 228 4.55 -6.48 6.91
C ILE A 228 6.00 -6.02 7.07
N LEU A 229 6.30 -5.45 8.24
CA LEU A 229 7.63 -4.98 8.60
C LEU A 229 8.31 -6.04 9.46
N VAL A 230 9.50 -6.47 9.05
CA VAL A 230 10.32 -7.43 9.79
C VAL A 230 11.62 -6.75 10.22
N LEU A 231 11.93 -6.78 11.50
CA LEU A 231 13.12 -6.16 12.08
C LEU A 231 13.88 -7.17 12.95
N PRO A 232 15.22 -7.13 12.99
CA PRO A 232 15.99 -7.87 13.99
C PRO A 232 15.56 -7.52 15.43
N TYR A 233 15.54 -8.52 16.32
CA TYR A 233 15.06 -8.36 17.71
C TYR A 233 15.84 -7.32 18.50
N GLU A 234 17.15 -7.17 18.22
CA GLU A 234 18.01 -6.13 18.80
C GLU A 234 17.51 -4.69 18.53
N HIS A 235 16.70 -4.49 17.49
CA HIS A 235 16.07 -3.21 17.16
C HIS A 235 14.65 -3.09 17.72
N GLY A 236 14.20 -4.10 18.47
CA GLY A 236 12.82 -4.24 18.93
C GLY A 236 12.36 -3.22 19.96
N GLY A 237 13.23 -2.81 20.87
CA GLY A 237 12.89 -1.78 21.87
C GLY A 237 12.50 -0.47 21.18
N LEU A 238 13.29 -0.03 20.20
CA LEU A 238 13.04 1.17 19.41
C LEU A 238 11.75 1.02 18.58
N ALA A 239 11.58 -0.11 17.89
CA ALA A 239 10.42 -0.37 17.05
C ALA A 239 9.11 -0.43 17.86
N HIS A 240 9.13 -1.10 19.01
CA HIS A 240 7.96 -1.27 19.86
C HIS A 240 7.53 0.05 20.51
N GLU A 241 8.47 0.84 21.02
CA GLU A 241 8.17 2.18 21.53
C GLU A 241 7.59 3.07 20.42
N THR A 242 8.14 2.95 19.23
CA THR A 242 7.78 3.75 18.07
C THR A 242 6.39 3.38 17.52
N ILE A 243 6.06 2.09 17.47
CA ILE A 243 4.76 1.59 16.98
C ILE A 243 3.67 1.71 18.05
N LYS A 244 3.96 1.38 19.32
CA LYS A 244 2.98 1.48 20.42
C LYS A 244 2.66 2.90 20.83
N ALA A 245 3.60 3.83 20.76
CA ALA A 245 3.34 5.19 21.23
C ALA A 245 2.35 5.95 20.33
N GLY A 246 1.90 5.37 19.21
CA GLY A 246 1.10 6.07 18.20
C GLY A 246 1.76 7.37 17.76
N ARG A 247 3.06 7.54 18.06
CA ARG A 247 3.82 8.71 17.67
C ARG A 247 3.76 8.69 16.16
N LYS A 248 3.37 9.83 15.62
CA LYS A 248 3.53 10.13 14.21
C LYS A 248 5.01 9.95 13.89
N ILE A 249 5.44 8.74 13.56
CA ILE A 249 6.45 8.62 12.54
C ILE A 249 5.69 9.08 11.32
N ASP A 250 6.03 10.25 10.82
CA ASP A 250 5.41 10.78 9.61
C ASP A 250 5.58 9.78 8.43
N ASN A 251 6.52 8.81 8.57
CA ASN A 251 6.64 7.65 7.71
C ASN A 251 7.03 6.34 8.45
N LYS A 252 6.09 5.41 8.68
CA LYS A 252 6.37 4.07 9.29
C LYS A 252 7.46 3.27 8.56
N LEU A 253 7.71 3.61 7.30
CA LEU A 253 8.77 3.03 6.47
C LEU A 253 10.17 3.50 6.89
N ASP A 254 10.33 4.53 7.71
CA ASP A 254 11.64 4.96 8.23
C ASP A 254 12.29 3.87 9.10
N LEU A 255 11.49 2.96 9.68
CA LEU A 255 12.00 1.78 10.37
C LEU A 255 12.73 0.83 9.41
N LEU A 256 12.41 0.88 8.11
CA LEU A 256 13.18 0.24 7.06
C LEU A 256 14.45 1.01 6.72
N SER A 257 14.95 1.92 7.54
CA SER A 257 16.35 2.37 7.48
C SER A 257 17.26 1.51 8.35
N LEU A 258 16.70 0.76 9.29
CA LEU A 258 17.46 -0.06 10.24
C LEU A 258 18.16 -1.23 9.52
N PRO A 259 19.40 -1.59 9.93
CA PRO A 259 20.08 -2.78 9.45
C PRO A 259 19.20 -4.04 9.57
N GLY A 260 19.23 -4.89 8.54
CA GLY A 260 18.44 -6.13 8.52
C GLY A 260 16.92 -5.96 8.37
N GLY A 261 16.40 -4.72 8.36
CA GLY A 261 14.98 -4.44 8.20
C GLY A 261 14.44 -4.81 6.82
N ARG A 262 13.26 -5.43 6.79
CA ARG A 262 12.62 -5.96 5.58
C ARG A 262 11.16 -5.54 5.53
N PHE A 263 10.65 -5.43 4.31
CA PHE A 263 9.26 -5.08 4.08
C PHE A 263 8.62 -6.03 3.08
N LEU A 264 7.40 -6.45 3.37
CA LEU A 264 6.58 -7.22 2.47
C LEU A 264 5.23 -6.53 2.27
N VAL A 265 4.75 -6.56 1.03
CA VAL A 265 3.41 -6.07 0.66
C VAL A 265 2.46 -7.26 0.56
N ALA A 266 1.33 -7.21 1.25
CA ALA A 266 0.30 -8.24 1.12
C ALA A 266 -1.04 -7.61 0.76
N GLU A 267 -1.62 -8.09 -0.35
CA GLU A 267 -2.89 -7.61 -0.88
C GLU A 267 -3.95 -8.71 -0.82
N ALA A 268 -5.11 -8.38 -0.28
CA ALA A 268 -6.26 -9.25 -0.15
C ALA A 268 -7.30 -8.99 -1.25
N LYS A 269 -7.97 -10.04 -1.70
CA LYS A 269 -9.08 -9.95 -2.67
C LYS A 269 -10.21 -10.88 -2.28
N GLY A 270 -11.45 -10.44 -2.45
CA GLY A 270 -12.64 -11.29 -2.31
C GLY A 270 -12.95 -12.16 -3.55
N VAL A 271 -11.98 -12.36 -4.47
CA VAL A 271 -12.20 -13.09 -5.73
C VAL A 271 -11.22 -14.25 -5.88
N SER A 272 -11.59 -15.24 -6.70
CA SER A 272 -10.77 -16.43 -6.95
C SER A 272 -9.67 -16.22 -7.99
N ASN A 273 -9.87 -15.35 -9.00
CA ASN A 273 -8.86 -15.07 -10.01
C ASN A 273 -7.91 -13.96 -9.52
N LEU A 274 -6.84 -14.35 -8.82
CA LEU A 274 -5.90 -13.38 -8.25
C LEU A 274 -5.05 -12.73 -9.35
N ARG A 275 -4.74 -13.42 -10.44
CA ARG A 275 -3.78 -12.95 -11.46
C ARG A 275 -4.10 -11.58 -12.05
N GLU A 276 -5.38 -11.21 -12.14
CA GLU A 276 -5.83 -9.90 -12.64
C GLU A 276 -5.29 -8.73 -11.79
N TRP A 277 -5.06 -8.98 -10.50
CA TRP A 277 -4.65 -7.99 -9.50
C TRP A 277 -3.13 -7.91 -9.31
N LEU A 278 -2.35 -8.70 -10.06
CA LEU A 278 -0.89 -8.60 -10.06
C LEU A 278 -0.41 -7.17 -10.33
N LYS A 279 -1.16 -6.41 -11.14
CA LYS A 279 -0.82 -5.03 -11.50
C LYS A 279 -0.93 -4.08 -10.30
N GLN A 280 -1.90 -4.34 -9.43
CA GLN A 280 -2.10 -3.55 -8.23
C GLN A 280 -0.97 -3.79 -7.23
N VAL A 281 -0.68 -5.07 -6.93
CA VAL A 281 0.39 -5.40 -5.97
C VAL A 281 1.78 -5.05 -6.50
N ALA A 282 1.98 -5.11 -7.82
CA ALA A 282 3.17 -4.58 -8.50
C ALA A 282 3.38 -3.10 -8.22
N ALA A 283 2.32 -2.29 -8.34
CA ALA A 283 2.39 -0.86 -8.10
C ALA A 283 2.67 -0.53 -6.63
N GLN A 284 2.09 -1.31 -5.71
CA GLN A 284 2.37 -1.19 -4.27
C GLN A 284 3.84 -1.52 -3.97
N ALA A 285 4.36 -2.63 -4.50
CA ALA A 285 5.77 -3.01 -4.35
C ALA A 285 6.72 -1.97 -4.96
N LEU A 286 6.34 -1.39 -6.11
CA LEU A 286 7.09 -0.30 -6.74
C LEU A 286 7.08 0.96 -5.87
N ALA A 287 5.96 1.27 -5.23
CA ALA A 287 5.86 2.40 -4.30
C ALA A 287 6.82 2.22 -3.12
N VAL A 288 6.88 1.03 -2.52
CA VAL A 288 7.85 0.71 -1.47
C VAL A 288 9.28 0.85 -1.96
N SER A 289 9.61 0.33 -3.15
CA SER A 289 10.94 0.44 -3.73
C SER A 289 11.36 1.91 -3.94
N ALA A 290 10.44 2.77 -4.38
CA ALA A 290 10.72 4.20 -4.54
C ALA A 290 10.88 4.93 -3.19
N LEU A 291 10.11 4.55 -2.17
CA LEU A 291 10.21 5.12 -0.83
C LEU A 291 11.45 4.62 -0.07
N VAL A 292 11.92 3.42 -0.39
CA VAL A 292 13.06 2.77 0.25
C VAL A 292 14.02 2.21 -0.81
N PRO A 293 14.77 3.08 -1.54
CA PRO A 293 15.58 2.68 -2.70
C PRO A 293 16.70 1.68 -2.38
N ARG A 294 17.07 1.53 -1.11
CA ARG A 294 18.08 0.57 -0.68
C ARG A 294 17.61 -0.89 -0.72
N LEU A 295 16.31 -1.14 -0.86
CA LEU A 295 15.75 -2.48 -0.94
C LEU A 295 15.71 -2.92 -2.41
N PRO A 296 16.65 -3.76 -2.87
CA PRO A 296 16.72 -4.15 -4.28
C PRO A 296 15.59 -5.09 -4.69
N CYS A 297 14.92 -5.72 -3.72
CA CYS A 297 13.84 -6.67 -3.92
C CYS A 297 12.72 -6.41 -2.92
N ILE A 298 11.50 -6.20 -3.41
CA ILE A 298 10.31 -6.06 -2.57
C ILE A 298 9.45 -7.31 -2.73
N PRO A 299 9.42 -8.21 -1.74
CA PRO A 299 8.51 -9.35 -1.77
C PRO A 299 7.06 -8.88 -1.62
N PHE A 300 6.17 -9.60 -2.26
CA PHE A 300 4.75 -9.38 -2.15
C PHE A 300 3.97 -10.70 -2.12
N THR A 301 2.76 -10.64 -1.60
CA THR A 301 1.77 -11.70 -1.71
C THR A 301 0.43 -11.13 -2.15
N LEU A 302 -0.30 -11.89 -2.95
CA LEU A 302 -1.66 -11.59 -3.33
C LEU A 302 -2.54 -12.78 -2.97
N THR A 303 -3.65 -12.55 -2.28
CA THR A 303 -4.37 -13.66 -1.64
C THR A 303 -5.87 -13.38 -1.46
N ASN A 304 -6.68 -14.44 -1.40
CA ASN A 304 -8.05 -14.41 -0.87
C ASN A 304 -8.18 -15.24 0.43
N GLY A 305 -7.04 -15.49 1.07
CA GLY A 305 -6.87 -16.36 2.22
C GLY A 305 -6.73 -17.85 1.85
N THR A 306 -7.47 -18.34 0.87
CA THR A 306 -7.42 -19.77 0.44
C THR A 306 -6.51 -20.02 -0.76
N HIS A 307 -6.32 -19.00 -1.59
CA HIS A 307 -5.45 -19.01 -2.75
C HIS A 307 -4.41 -17.91 -2.58
N TRP A 308 -3.17 -18.19 -2.98
CA TRP A 308 -2.07 -17.25 -2.84
C TRP A 308 -1.22 -17.22 -4.10
N ILE A 309 -0.71 -16.04 -4.41
CA ILE A 309 0.39 -15.81 -5.34
C ILE A 309 1.52 -15.18 -4.55
N PHE A 310 2.69 -15.80 -4.61
CA PHE A 310 3.91 -15.30 -4.01
C PHE A 310 4.77 -14.68 -5.10
N GLY A 311 5.25 -13.45 -4.92
CA GLY A 311 6.10 -12.82 -5.92
C GLY A 311 7.06 -11.77 -5.37
N VAL A 312 8.00 -11.36 -6.21
CA VAL A 312 8.98 -10.33 -5.88
C VAL A 312 9.04 -9.31 -7.00
N LEU A 313 9.10 -8.04 -6.63
CA LEU A 313 9.56 -6.98 -7.51
C LEU A 313 11.08 -6.86 -7.34
N ASP A 314 11.81 -7.25 -8.37
CA ASP A 314 13.26 -7.13 -8.46
C ASP A 314 13.62 -5.82 -9.16
N THR A 315 14.36 -4.97 -8.46
CA THR A 315 14.87 -3.67 -8.91
C THR A 315 16.40 -3.62 -8.92
N SER A 316 17.06 -4.77 -8.71
CA SER A 316 18.53 -4.86 -8.64
C SER A 316 19.22 -4.65 -9.99
N ALA A 317 18.51 -4.93 -11.09
CA ALA A 317 19.01 -4.76 -12.45
C ALA A 317 18.59 -3.42 -13.06
N SER A 318 19.13 -3.10 -14.24
CA SER A 318 18.72 -1.92 -15.02
C SER A 318 17.24 -1.94 -15.45
N LYS A 319 16.56 -3.09 -15.33
CA LYS A 319 15.13 -3.27 -15.57
C LYS A 319 14.47 -3.77 -14.30
N ARG A 320 13.26 -3.28 -14.04
CA ARG A 320 12.41 -3.75 -12.94
C ARG A 320 11.65 -4.98 -13.42
N VAL A 321 11.67 -6.07 -12.65
CA VAL A 321 11.10 -7.34 -13.08
C VAL A 321 10.24 -7.95 -11.98
N ILE A 322 9.06 -8.43 -12.35
CA ILE A 322 8.18 -9.19 -11.47
C ILE A 322 8.32 -10.66 -11.76
N ARG A 323 8.64 -11.42 -10.71
CA ARG A 323 8.65 -12.89 -10.73
C ARG A 323 7.66 -13.38 -9.69
N TYR A 324 6.86 -14.38 -10.03
CA TYR A 324 5.79 -14.86 -9.16
C TYR A 324 5.44 -16.33 -9.43
N SER A 325 4.86 -16.97 -8.42
CA SER A 325 4.29 -18.31 -8.53
C SER A 325 2.97 -18.29 -9.30
N GLU A 326 2.56 -19.43 -9.84
CA GLU A 326 1.15 -19.67 -10.14
C GLU A 326 0.31 -19.54 -8.87
N GLN A 327 -1.01 -19.43 -9.05
CA GLN A 327 -1.95 -19.37 -7.95
C GLN A 327 -1.97 -20.73 -7.24
N ILE A 328 -1.54 -20.73 -5.98
CA ILE A 328 -1.46 -21.91 -5.14
C ILE A 328 -2.75 -22.01 -4.32
N HIS A 329 -3.40 -23.18 -4.33
CA HIS A 329 -4.65 -23.41 -3.60
C HIS A 329 -4.43 -24.26 -2.35
N PHE A 330 -4.93 -23.79 -1.20
CA PHE A 330 -4.64 -24.40 0.09
C PHE A 330 -5.87 -24.96 0.82
N SER A 331 -6.68 -25.79 0.16
CA SER A 331 -7.83 -26.46 0.82
C SER A 331 -7.73 -27.98 0.99
N ASN A 332 -6.60 -28.64 0.72
CA ASN A 332 -6.47 -30.09 0.93
C ASN A 332 -5.12 -30.53 1.55
N GLY A 333 -5.06 -30.61 2.88
CA GLY A 333 -4.23 -31.60 3.60
C GLY A 333 -2.75 -31.29 3.85
N LYS A 334 -2.25 -30.06 3.63
CA LYS A 334 -0.87 -29.66 3.99
C LYS A 334 -0.75 -28.23 4.57
N PRO A 335 -1.54 -27.85 5.60
CA PRO A 335 -1.45 -26.54 6.24
C PRO A 335 -0.04 -26.21 6.74
N GLN A 336 0.70 -27.24 7.15
CA GLN A 336 2.10 -27.13 7.52
C GLN A 336 3.00 -26.55 6.42
N ARG A 337 2.95 -27.10 5.20
CA ARG A 337 3.77 -26.60 4.10
C ARG A 337 3.43 -25.18 3.70
N PHE A 338 2.16 -24.81 3.87
CA PHE A 338 1.73 -23.45 3.62
C PHE A 338 2.28 -22.48 4.67
N MET A 339 2.18 -22.82 5.96
CA MET A 339 2.76 -21.99 7.02
C MET A 339 4.27 -21.91 6.89
N GLU A 340 4.94 -23.00 6.53
CA GLU A 340 6.35 -23.00 6.15
C GLU A 340 6.62 -22.02 5.02
N ALA A 341 5.83 -22.06 3.94
CA ALA A 341 5.98 -21.15 2.80
C ALA A 341 5.80 -19.70 3.22
N LEU A 342 4.72 -19.38 3.93
CA LEU A 342 4.38 -18.03 4.33
C LEU A 342 5.37 -17.47 5.36
N PHE A 343 5.79 -18.30 6.32
CA PHE A 343 6.82 -17.96 7.30
C PHE A 343 8.14 -17.67 6.62
N LEU A 344 8.60 -18.54 5.72
CA LEU A 344 9.80 -18.28 4.93
C LEU A 344 9.63 -17.01 4.11
N TRP A 345 8.47 -16.80 3.49
CA TRP A 345 8.22 -15.62 2.68
C TRP A 345 8.33 -14.31 3.48
N VAL A 346 7.89 -14.32 4.73
CA VAL A 346 7.99 -13.17 5.66
C VAL A 346 9.42 -13.03 6.21
N HIS A 347 10.04 -14.15 6.62
CA HIS A 347 11.32 -14.18 7.31
C HIS A 347 12.54 -14.33 6.42
N THR A 348 12.37 -14.41 5.10
CA THR A 348 13.46 -14.46 4.12
C THR A 348 13.57 -13.11 3.43
N GLY A 349 14.80 -12.59 3.30
CA GLY A 349 15.02 -11.36 2.54
C GLY A 349 14.58 -11.51 1.07
N GLY A 350 14.12 -10.40 0.47
CA GLY A 350 13.62 -10.40 -0.91
C GLY A 350 14.61 -10.93 -1.95
N GLU A 351 15.92 -10.82 -1.70
CA GLU A 351 16.97 -11.33 -2.60
C GLU A 351 16.97 -12.87 -2.70
N ARG A 352 16.83 -13.58 -1.58
CA ARG A 352 16.77 -15.04 -1.58
C ARG A 352 15.49 -15.55 -2.25
N LEU A 353 14.38 -14.85 -2.02
CA LEU A 353 13.11 -15.15 -2.69
C LEU A 353 13.24 -14.91 -4.20
N ARG A 354 13.90 -13.83 -4.62
CA ARG A 354 14.25 -13.58 -6.03
C ARG A 354 15.10 -14.72 -6.60
N ASP A 355 16.17 -15.11 -5.92
CA ASP A 355 17.09 -16.14 -6.41
C ASP A 355 16.40 -17.50 -6.55
N MET A 356 15.55 -17.87 -5.59
CA MET A 356 14.69 -19.05 -5.71
C MET A 356 13.78 -18.96 -6.94
N LEU A 357 13.08 -17.82 -7.12
CA LEU A 357 12.20 -17.64 -8.27
C LEU A 357 12.96 -17.65 -9.61
N ILE A 358 14.21 -17.15 -9.65
CA ILE A 358 15.07 -17.24 -10.84
C ILE A 358 15.43 -18.70 -11.14
N ASN A 359 15.89 -19.43 -10.13
CA ASN A 359 16.28 -20.85 -10.28
C ASN A 359 15.10 -21.70 -10.78
N CYS A 360 13.91 -21.48 -10.22
CA CYS A 360 12.69 -22.11 -10.67
C CYS A 360 12.36 -21.84 -12.15
N HIS A 361 12.62 -20.63 -12.67
CA HIS A 361 12.44 -20.33 -14.10
C HIS A 361 13.48 -21.03 -14.99
N THR A 362 14.72 -21.19 -14.52
CA THR A 362 15.73 -21.92 -15.29
C THR A 362 15.40 -23.41 -15.37
N SER A 363 14.82 -23.99 -14.31
CA SER A 363 14.43 -25.41 -14.25
C SER A 363 13.22 -25.74 -15.13
N THR A 364 12.37 -24.77 -15.48
CA THR A 364 11.20 -24.99 -16.36
C THR A 364 11.52 -24.82 -17.84
N THR A 365 12.68 -24.23 -18.17
CA THR A 365 13.08 -23.92 -19.55
C THR A 365 14.15 -24.87 -20.11
N ALA A 366 14.80 -25.64 -19.24
CA ALA A 366 15.68 -26.77 -19.60
C ALA A 366 14.85 -28.05 -19.81
#